data_AF-A0A8H7FWL0-F1
#
_entry.id   AF-A0A8H7FWL0-F1
#
_cell.length_a   1.000
_cell.length_b   1.000
_cell.length_c   1.000
_cell.angle_alpha   90.00
_cell.angle_beta   90.00
_cell.angle_gamma   90.00
#
_symmetry.space_group_name_H-M   'P 1'
#
loop_
_entity.id
_entity.type
_entity.pdbx_description
1 polymer ?
#
loop_
_entity_poly.entity_id
_entity_poly.type
_entity_poly.pdbx_seq_one_letter_code
_entity_poly.pdbx_strand_id
1 'polypeptide(L)'
;MADLQQENIATTTDSPVTYASSPFNDADADVILRSSDNVYFKVFKLLLSMGSPLFKDMFSLPQPPTSSEDGAGETKGGVPVIQVTETAKILRMLLSMCYPMGAVDQPALDKLEDVDLLLDAALKYSVERVEKRAREALIAPPCMQGNEVRVFAIACHHGMEVEAKAAARALLEQPILDMECGPELELLSAAKFFRLLKYHTACVKAARGAIANLQGTNTAPSSIAMHCNSCNYQRTFQPVAGKANITLAILERIPSKKEIEKATETGGSMMSCTSCGQQKSTSTVQSSRELAASYIKELEDAISAVALDLQL
;
A
#
# COMPACT_ATOMS: atom_id res chain seq x y z
N MET A 1 70.06 -8.37 32.50
CA MET A 1 69.30 -8.51 31.24
C MET A 1 68.06 -9.31 31.61
N ALA A 2 67.03 -8.67 32.16
CA ALA A 2 66.00 -7.87 31.46
C ALA A 2 65.13 -8.78 30.57
N ASP A 3 64.07 -9.33 31.15
CA ASP A 3 62.86 -9.69 30.42
C ASP A 3 61.69 -9.01 31.12
N LEU A 4 61.23 -7.93 30.50
CA LEU A 4 59.97 -7.27 30.76
C LEU A 4 58.92 -8.00 29.91
N GLN A 5 57.99 -8.71 30.54
CA GLN A 5 56.69 -9.01 29.92
C GLN A 5 55.59 -8.48 30.82
N GLN A 6 55.10 -7.31 30.40
CA GLN A 6 53.91 -6.65 30.92
C GLN A 6 52.70 -7.40 30.36
N GLU A 7 51.89 -8.02 31.22
CA GLU A 7 50.58 -8.55 30.85
C GLU A 7 49.64 -7.38 30.52
N ASN A 8 49.28 -7.27 29.24
CA ASN A 8 48.23 -6.37 28.77
C ASN A 8 46.87 -6.94 29.18
N ILE A 9 46.26 -6.35 30.20
CA ILE A 9 44.83 -6.47 30.46
C ILE A 9 44.11 -5.77 29.30
N ALA A 10 43.51 -6.56 28.41
CA ALA A 10 42.63 -6.07 27.37
C ALA A 10 41.38 -5.47 28.02
N THR A 11 41.36 -4.15 28.15
CA THR A 11 40.15 -3.39 28.45
C THR A 11 39.19 -3.55 27.27
N THR A 12 38.18 -4.40 27.43
CA THR A 12 37.04 -4.49 26.52
C THR A 12 36.39 -3.11 26.42
N THR A 13 36.56 -2.44 25.29
CA THR A 13 35.95 -1.15 25.01
C THR A 13 34.44 -1.33 24.84
N ASP A 14 33.71 -1.12 25.93
CA ASP A 14 32.24 -1.06 25.95
C ASP A 14 31.79 0.11 25.06
N SER A 15 31.19 -0.21 23.91
CA SER A 15 30.61 0.82 23.04
C SER A 15 29.46 1.48 23.79
N PRO A 16 29.27 2.81 23.68
CA PRO A 16 28.24 3.50 24.44
C PRO A 16 26.86 2.92 24.15
N VAL A 17 26.21 2.40 25.21
CA VAL A 17 24.86 1.85 25.15
C VAL A 17 23.90 2.93 24.66
N THR A 18 23.23 2.68 23.54
CA THR A 18 22.28 3.64 22.96
C THR A 18 20.87 3.34 23.46
N TYR A 19 20.26 4.29 24.16
CA TYR A 19 18.86 4.21 24.59
C TYR A 19 17.94 4.96 23.63
N ALA A 20 16.74 4.44 23.44
CA ALA A 20 15.69 5.13 22.68
C ALA A 20 15.32 6.45 23.37
N SER A 21 14.86 7.43 22.60
CA SER A 21 14.33 8.68 23.16
C SER A 21 12.95 8.50 23.78
N SER A 22 12.49 9.51 24.51
CA SER A 22 11.15 9.57 25.12
C SER A 22 10.04 9.10 24.17
N PRO A 23 9.03 8.35 24.68
CA PRO A 23 8.87 7.91 26.08
C PRO A 23 9.60 6.59 26.42
N PHE A 24 10.44 6.07 25.54
CA PHE A 24 11.05 4.74 25.68
C PHE A 24 12.36 4.75 26.48
N ASN A 25 12.52 5.72 27.39
CA ASN A 25 13.67 5.89 28.28
C ASN A 25 13.28 6.08 29.75
N ASP A 26 12.04 5.74 30.11
CA ASP A 26 11.52 5.89 31.47
C ASP A 26 12.34 5.05 32.48
N ALA A 27 12.63 5.63 33.65
CA ALA A 27 13.39 4.97 34.69
C ALA A 27 12.58 3.87 35.41
N ASP A 28 11.25 4.00 35.42
CA ASP A 28 10.34 3.08 36.12
C ASP A 28 9.92 1.87 35.26
N ALA A 29 10.46 1.76 34.04
CA ALA A 29 10.19 0.64 33.14
C ALA A 29 10.61 -0.72 33.74
N ASP A 30 9.76 -1.73 33.57
CA ASP A 30 9.91 -3.07 34.16
C ASP A 30 10.39 -4.13 33.15
N VAL A 31 10.64 -3.73 31.90
CA VAL A 31 11.31 -4.54 30.87
C VAL A 31 12.05 -3.65 29.87
N ILE A 32 13.14 -4.17 29.30
CA ILE A 32 13.88 -3.53 28.21
C ILE A 32 13.82 -4.41 26.97
N LEU A 33 13.36 -3.85 25.86
CA LEU A 33 13.50 -4.48 24.54
C LEU A 33 14.77 -3.96 23.86
N ARG A 34 15.65 -4.85 23.43
CA ARG A 34 16.84 -4.50 22.64
C ARG A 34 16.60 -4.83 21.18
N SER A 35 16.64 -3.81 20.33
CA SER A 35 16.49 -3.97 18.87
C SER A 35 17.70 -4.70 18.25
N SER A 36 17.57 -5.11 16.99
CA SER A 36 18.65 -5.78 16.26
C SER A 36 19.86 -4.87 15.97
N ASP A 37 19.63 -3.57 15.91
CA ASP A 37 20.65 -2.51 15.80
C ASP A 37 21.10 -1.97 17.19
N ASN A 38 20.91 -2.77 18.25
CA ASN A 38 21.42 -2.53 19.61
C ASN A 38 20.92 -1.26 20.31
N VAL A 39 19.71 -0.81 20.00
CA VAL A 39 19.03 0.28 20.73
C VAL A 39 18.13 -0.30 21.82
N TYR A 40 18.21 0.27 23.02
CA TYR A 40 17.51 -0.21 24.21
C TYR A 40 16.24 0.63 24.44
N PHE A 41 15.09 -0.03 24.42
CA PHE A 41 13.77 0.57 24.66
C PHE A 41 13.28 0.16 26.04
N LYS A 42 13.22 1.13 26.95
CA LYS A 42 12.63 0.95 28.28
C LYS A 42 11.11 1.07 28.17
N VAL A 43 10.38 -0.01 28.46
CA VAL A 43 8.93 -0.09 28.26
C VAL A 43 8.25 -0.78 29.44
N PHE A 44 6.92 -0.67 29.50
CA PHE A 44 6.12 -1.28 30.56
C PHE A 44 5.44 -2.56 30.08
N LYS A 45 5.65 -3.68 30.80
CA LYS A 45 5.02 -4.98 30.52
C LYS A 45 3.50 -4.86 30.43
N LEU A 46 2.88 -4.06 31.30
CA LEU A 46 1.44 -3.82 31.29
C LEU A 46 0.96 -3.26 29.95
N LEU A 47 1.63 -2.24 29.42
CA LEU A 47 1.24 -1.59 28.16
C LEU A 47 1.44 -2.54 26.97
N LEU A 48 2.55 -3.28 26.95
CA LEU A 48 2.78 -4.31 25.95
C LEU A 48 1.73 -5.42 26.01
N SER A 49 1.41 -5.93 27.19
CA SER A 49 0.43 -7.01 27.40
C SER A 49 -0.99 -6.60 27.03
N MET A 50 -1.32 -5.32 27.16
CA MET A 50 -2.61 -4.75 26.73
C MET A 50 -2.75 -4.75 25.20
N GLY A 51 -1.65 -4.49 24.48
CA GLY A 51 -1.64 -4.40 23.01
C GLY A 51 -1.29 -5.71 22.29
N SER A 52 -0.68 -6.66 22.99
CA SER A 52 -0.13 -7.90 22.42
C SER A 52 -0.42 -9.11 23.32
N PRO A 53 -1.27 -10.06 22.86
CA PRO A 53 -1.45 -11.34 23.52
C PRO A 53 -0.15 -12.13 23.65
N LEU A 54 0.74 -12.06 22.63
CA LEU A 54 2.03 -12.75 22.69
C LEU A 54 2.87 -12.24 23.86
N PHE A 55 3.04 -10.92 24.00
CA PHE A 55 3.80 -10.37 25.12
C PHE A 55 3.15 -10.70 26.47
N LYS A 56 1.82 -10.67 26.54
CA LYS A 56 1.08 -11.09 27.75
C LYS A 56 1.41 -12.52 28.15
N ASP A 57 1.36 -13.45 27.21
CA ASP A 57 1.64 -14.86 27.44
C ASP A 57 3.13 -15.05 27.80
N MET A 58 4.04 -14.43 27.06
CA MET A 58 5.48 -14.48 27.30
C MET A 58 5.85 -13.99 28.71
N PHE A 59 5.23 -12.91 29.20
CA PHE A 59 5.48 -12.40 30.56
C PHE A 59 4.82 -13.24 31.66
N SER A 60 3.84 -14.07 31.33
CA SER A 60 3.19 -14.98 32.28
C SER A 60 3.98 -16.26 32.54
N LEU A 61 4.94 -16.59 31.67
CA LEU A 61 5.76 -17.79 31.80
C LEU A 61 6.72 -17.69 33.00
N PRO A 62 6.92 -18.78 33.77
CA PRO A 62 7.93 -18.82 34.82
C PRO A 62 9.31 -18.57 34.22
N GLN A 63 9.99 -17.51 34.68
CA GLN A 63 11.38 -17.30 34.27
C GLN A 63 12.29 -18.29 35.00
N PRO A 64 13.28 -18.89 34.32
CA PRO A 64 14.25 -19.75 34.98
C PRO A 64 14.98 -18.98 36.08
N PRO A 65 15.30 -19.62 37.21
CA PRO A 65 15.92 -18.95 38.34
C PRO A 65 17.25 -18.32 37.93
N THR A 66 17.42 -17.05 38.28
CA THR A 66 18.64 -16.26 38.05
C THR A 66 19.73 -16.69 39.02
N SER A 67 20.33 -17.85 38.80
CA SER A 67 21.52 -18.29 39.53
C SER A 67 22.68 -18.50 38.55
N SER A 68 23.57 -17.51 38.53
CA SER A 68 25.00 -17.56 38.19
C SER A 68 25.47 -18.27 36.91
N GLU A 69 26.09 -17.44 36.08
CA GLU A 69 27.31 -17.65 35.28
C GLU A 69 27.26 -18.30 33.90
N ASP A 70 26.31 -19.17 33.54
CA ASP A 70 26.32 -19.74 32.16
C ASP A 70 24.95 -19.85 31.46
N GLY A 71 23.89 -19.25 32.01
CA GLY A 71 22.55 -19.34 31.40
C GLY A 71 21.51 -18.30 31.81
N ALA A 72 21.91 -17.20 32.45
CA ALA A 72 20.97 -16.18 32.92
C ALA A 72 20.61 -15.19 31.80
N GLY A 73 19.33 -14.91 31.62
CA GLY A 73 18.86 -13.84 30.74
C GLY A 73 19.53 -12.50 31.08
N GLU A 74 19.87 -11.72 30.05
CA GLU A 74 20.53 -10.43 30.22
C GLU A 74 19.67 -9.49 31.07
N THR A 75 20.28 -8.82 32.05
CA THR A 75 19.61 -7.77 32.83
C THR A 75 20.45 -6.49 32.82
N LYS A 76 19.78 -5.34 32.82
CA LYS A 76 20.43 -4.02 32.97
C LYS A 76 19.76 -3.26 34.11
N GLY A 77 20.55 -2.97 35.16
CA GLY A 77 20.03 -2.30 36.36
C GLY A 77 18.94 -3.11 37.08
N GLY A 78 19.00 -4.44 37.01
CA GLY A 78 17.96 -5.32 37.58
C GLY A 78 16.72 -5.49 36.70
N VAL A 79 16.63 -4.78 35.56
CA VAL A 79 15.52 -4.89 34.61
C VAL A 79 15.86 -5.93 33.53
N PRO A 80 14.97 -6.90 33.22
CA PRO A 80 15.23 -7.90 32.20
C PRO A 80 15.32 -7.29 30.80
N VAL A 81 16.30 -7.76 30.02
CA VAL A 81 16.53 -7.37 28.63
C VAL A 81 16.07 -8.50 27.70
N ILE A 82 15.23 -8.17 26.73
CA ILE A 82 14.71 -9.10 25.73
C ILE A 82 15.22 -8.65 24.36
N GLN A 83 16.01 -9.50 23.71
CA GLN A 83 16.43 -9.27 22.33
C GLN A 83 15.25 -9.46 21.39
N VAL A 84 15.04 -8.50 20.48
CA VAL A 84 14.09 -8.61 19.39
C VAL A 84 14.79 -8.52 18.03
N THR A 85 14.12 -8.92 16.95
CA THR A 85 14.71 -8.95 15.60
C THR A 85 14.52 -7.64 14.83
N GLU A 86 13.58 -6.82 15.26
CA GLU A 86 13.22 -5.57 14.59
C GLU A 86 14.28 -4.51 14.87
N THR A 87 14.52 -3.66 13.87
CA THR A 87 15.38 -2.48 14.02
C THR A 87 14.73 -1.47 14.97
N ALA A 88 15.52 -0.56 15.52
CA ALA A 88 15.02 0.49 16.41
C ALA A 88 13.88 1.29 15.78
N LYS A 89 13.95 1.52 14.46
CA LYS A 89 12.91 2.25 13.72
C LYS A 89 11.57 1.51 13.74
N ILE A 90 11.54 0.25 13.33
CA ILE A 90 10.30 -0.55 13.25
C ILE A 90 9.76 -0.83 14.65
N LEU A 91 10.64 -1.14 15.61
CA LEU A 91 10.26 -1.35 17.00
C LEU A 91 9.63 -0.07 17.58
N ARG A 92 10.21 1.11 17.32
CA ARG A 92 9.61 2.38 17.73
C ARG A 92 8.22 2.57 17.14
N MET A 93 8.03 2.29 15.85
CA MET A 93 6.72 2.42 15.18
C MET A 93 5.66 1.51 15.81
N LEU A 94 6.01 0.24 16.05
CA LEU A 94 5.16 -0.74 16.73
C LEU A 94 4.77 -0.24 18.13
N LEU A 95 5.77 0.13 18.94
CA LEU A 95 5.56 0.56 20.32
C LEU A 95 4.73 1.85 20.41
N SER A 96 4.95 2.82 19.53
CA SER A 96 4.17 4.07 19.49
C SER A 96 2.67 3.83 19.27
N MET A 97 2.30 2.71 18.63
CA MET A 97 0.90 2.35 18.39
C MET A 97 0.29 1.51 19.53
N CYS A 98 1.11 0.91 20.38
CA CYS A 98 0.70 0.21 21.61
C CYS A 98 0.45 1.17 22.78
N TYR A 99 1.01 2.38 22.73
CA TYR A 99 0.86 3.38 23.79
C TYR A 99 -0.44 4.20 23.62
N PRO A 100 -1.00 4.75 24.72
CA PRO A 100 -2.20 5.59 24.66
C PRO A 100 -2.06 6.78 23.71
N MET A 101 -3.16 7.15 23.04
CA MET A 101 -3.18 8.30 22.13
C MET A 101 -2.77 9.58 22.88
N GLY A 102 -1.85 10.35 22.29
CA GLY A 102 -1.31 11.58 22.87
C GLY A 102 -0.05 11.40 23.72
N ALA A 103 0.32 10.17 24.08
CA ALA A 103 1.61 9.90 24.73
C ALA A 103 2.77 9.89 23.74
N VAL A 104 2.52 9.48 22.49
CA VAL A 104 3.50 9.42 21.41
C VAL A 104 2.87 9.84 20.10
N ASP A 105 3.61 10.62 19.31
CA ASP A 105 3.25 10.92 17.93
C ASP A 105 3.16 9.62 17.13
N GLN A 106 2.05 9.46 16.42
CA GLN A 106 1.86 8.30 15.56
C GLN A 106 2.79 8.40 14.35
N PRO A 107 3.52 7.33 14.00
CA PRO A 107 4.42 7.38 12.88
C PRO A 107 3.65 7.55 11.56
N ALA A 108 4.27 8.28 10.63
CA ALA A 108 3.85 8.28 9.24
C ALA A 108 4.11 6.90 8.64
N LEU A 109 3.14 6.40 7.86
CA LEU A 109 3.22 5.14 7.13
C LEU A 109 3.16 5.45 5.63
N ASP A 110 4.24 6.05 5.14
CA ASP A 110 4.38 6.57 3.78
C ASP A 110 5.40 5.81 2.93
N LYS A 111 6.21 4.95 3.55
CA LYS A 111 7.22 4.13 2.88
C LYS A 111 6.81 2.66 2.90
N LEU A 112 6.77 2.05 1.73
CA LEU A 112 6.32 0.66 1.56
C LEU A 112 7.19 -0.31 2.39
N GLU A 113 8.51 -0.12 2.38
CA GLU A 113 9.45 -0.99 3.08
C GLU A 113 9.24 -0.95 4.61
N ASP A 114 8.88 0.23 5.14
CA ASP A 114 8.58 0.36 6.56
C ASP A 114 7.24 -0.28 6.92
N VAL A 115 6.25 -0.20 6.02
CA VAL A 115 4.94 -0.83 6.20
C VAL A 115 5.05 -2.35 6.15
N ASP A 116 5.85 -2.90 5.23
CA ASP A 116 6.11 -4.33 5.10
C ASP A 116 6.76 -4.90 6.38
N LEU A 117 7.87 -4.30 6.83
CA LEU A 117 8.54 -4.70 8.07
C LEU A 117 7.66 -4.49 9.31
N LEU A 118 6.78 -3.48 9.31
CA LEU A 118 5.82 -3.26 10.39
C LEU A 118 4.71 -4.32 10.40
N LEU A 119 4.25 -4.78 9.23
CA LEU A 119 3.29 -5.89 9.11
C LEU A 119 3.87 -7.18 9.68
N ASP A 120 5.12 -7.50 9.31
CA ASP A 120 5.86 -8.64 9.89
C ASP A 120 5.89 -8.57 11.42
N ALA A 121 6.28 -7.42 11.97
CA ALA A 121 6.33 -7.22 13.41
C ALA A 121 4.94 -7.31 14.06
N ALA A 122 3.91 -6.72 13.45
CA ALA A 122 2.55 -6.72 13.98
C ALA A 122 1.97 -8.14 14.03
N LEU A 123 2.17 -8.95 12.99
CA LEU A 123 1.75 -10.34 12.95
C LEU A 123 2.53 -11.18 13.97
N LYS A 124 3.87 -11.04 13.99
CA LYS A 124 4.75 -11.74 14.92
C LYS A 124 4.38 -11.50 16.38
N TYR A 125 4.09 -10.25 16.73
CA TYR A 125 3.72 -9.85 18.10
C TYR A 125 2.21 -9.85 18.35
N SER A 126 1.40 -10.27 17.38
CA SER A 126 -0.07 -10.30 17.47
C SER A 126 -0.67 -8.96 17.91
N VAL A 127 -0.19 -7.86 17.35
CA VAL A 127 -0.67 -6.50 17.64
C VAL A 127 -1.70 -6.07 16.61
N GLU A 128 -2.95 -6.49 16.80
CA GLU A 128 -4.05 -6.31 15.84
C GLU A 128 -4.25 -4.84 15.40
N ARG A 129 -4.14 -3.90 16.35
CA ARG A 129 -4.26 -2.47 16.04
C ARG A 129 -3.21 -1.99 15.04
N VAL A 130 -1.99 -2.50 15.15
CA VAL A 130 -0.89 -2.15 14.24
C VAL A 130 -1.10 -2.83 12.91
N GLU A 131 -1.47 -4.11 12.91
CA GLU A 131 -1.77 -4.87 11.68
C GLU A 131 -2.82 -4.12 10.86
N LYS A 132 -3.96 -3.78 11.46
CA LYS A 132 -5.04 -3.05 10.78
C LYS A 132 -4.55 -1.74 10.17
N ARG A 133 -3.79 -0.94 10.93
CA ARG A 133 -3.28 0.36 10.45
C ARG A 133 -2.26 0.19 9.32
N ALA A 134 -1.40 -0.82 9.40
CA ALA A 134 -0.41 -1.11 8.37
C ALA A 134 -1.09 -1.62 7.09
N ARG A 135 -2.15 -2.43 7.20
CA ARG A 135 -3.00 -2.84 6.06
C ARG A 135 -3.68 -1.67 5.37
N GLU A 136 -4.24 -0.74 6.13
CA GLU A 136 -4.82 0.49 5.59
C GLU A 136 -3.76 1.35 4.88
N ALA A 137 -2.55 1.44 5.43
CA ALA A 137 -1.45 2.19 4.82
C ALA A 137 -0.91 1.52 3.55
N LEU A 138 -0.88 0.18 3.51
CA LEU A 138 -0.38 -0.61 2.38
C LEU A 138 -1.13 -0.29 1.08
N ILE A 139 -2.45 -0.12 1.15
CA ILE A 139 -3.30 0.23 0.00
C ILE A 139 -3.54 1.74 -0.15
N ALA A 140 -3.00 2.56 0.74
CA ALA A 140 -3.12 4.01 0.65
C ALA A 140 -2.20 4.57 -0.46
N PRO A 141 -2.56 5.70 -1.09
CA PRO A 141 -1.80 6.27 -2.20
C PRO A 141 -0.28 6.42 -1.97
N PRO A 142 0.22 6.80 -0.77
CA PRO A 142 1.67 6.93 -0.53
C PRO A 142 2.46 5.64 -0.76
N CYS A 143 1.91 4.49 -0.36
CA CYS A 143 2.57 3.20 -0.55
C CYS A 143 2.21 2.58 -1.90
N MET A 144 0.97 2.78 -2.35
CA MET A 144 0.39 2.09 -3.49
C MET A 144 0.89 2.62 -4.84
N GLN A 145 0.94 3.94 -5.01
CA GLN A 145 1.18 4.55 -6.31
C GLN A 145 2.60 4.26 -6.80
N GLY A 146 2.73 3.54 -7.91
CA GLY A 146 4.00 3.13 -8.48
C GLY A 146 4.63 1.88 -7.84
N ASN A 147 4.00 1.28 -6.83
CA ASN A 147 4.46 0.03 -6.21
C ASN A 147 3.39 -1.07 -6.26
N GLU A 148 2.41 -0.99 -7.16
CA GLU A 148 1.22 -1.84 -7.14
C GLU A 148 1.58 -3.35 -7.23
N VAL A 149 2.64 -3.72 -7.98
CA VAL A 149 3.16 -5.09 -8.04
C VAL A 149 3.76 -5.53 -6.70
N ARG A 150 4.54 -4.66 -6.06
CA ARG A 150 5.18 -4.92 -4.76
C ARG A 150 4.12 -5.07 -3.67
N VAL A 151 3.12 -4.19 -3.66
CA VAL A 151 1.97 -4.25 -2.75
C VAL A 151 1.18 -5.55 -2.97
N PHE A 152 0.95 -5.95 -4.22
CA PHE A 152 0.32 -7.24 -4.52
C PHE A 152 1.14 -8.42 -3.96
N ALA A 153 2.47 -8.37 -4.08
CA ALA A 153 3.36 -9.41 -3.58
C ALA A 153 3.33 -9.51 -2.05
N ILE A 154 3.45 -8.38 -1.34
CA ILE A 154 3.33 -8.27 0.12
C ILE A 154 1.98 -8.82 0.58
N ALA A 155 0.88 -8.35 -0.03
CA ALA A 155 -0.47 -8.79 0.33
C ALA A 155 -0.64 -10.30 0.14
N CYS A 156 -0.11 -10.86 -0.95
CA CYS A 156 -0.11 -12.29 -1.20
C CYS A 156 0.76 -13.09 -0.24
N HIS A 157 1.87 -12.52 0.22
CA HIS A 157 2.80 -13.14 1.17
C HIS A 157 2.13 -13.33 2.54
N HIS A 158 1.43 -12.30 3.02
CA HIS A 158 0.74 -12.33 4.32
C HIS A 158 -0.70 -12.87 4.28
N GLY A 159 -1.18 -13.36 3.14
CA GLY A 159 -2.54 -13.88 3.02
C GLY A 159 -3.66 -12.81 3.06
N MET A 160 -3.32 -11.57 2.73
CA MET A 160 -4.21 -10.41 2.79
C MET A 160 -5.01 -10.25 1.48
N GLU A 161 -6.08 -11.05 1.33
CA GLU A 161 -6.81 -11.16 0.06
C GLU A 161 -7.48 -9.86 -0.40
N VAL A 162 -8.01 -9.07 0.53
CA VAL A 162 -8.69 -7.79 0.21
C VAL A 162 -7.70 -6.79 -0.38
N GLU A 163 -6.55 -6.66 0.25
CA GLU A 163 -5.45 -5.78 -0.16
C GLU A 163 -4.82 -6.28 -1.47
N ALA A 164 -4.65 -7.60 -1.63
CA ALA A 164 -4.15 -8.19 -2.86
C ALA A 164 -5.10 -7.92 -4.04
N LYS A 165 -6.42 -8.01 -3.84
CA LYS A 165 -7.41 -7.66 -4.86
C LYS A 165 -7.40 -6.17 -5.18
N ALA A 166 -7.24 -5.30 -4.18
CA ALA A 166 -7.10 -3.86 -4.40
C ALA A 166 -5.84 -3.56 -5.25
N ALA A 167 -4.73 -4.22 -4.95
CA ALA A 167 -3.48 -4.15 -5.70
C ALA A 167 -3.63 -4.62 -7.15
N ALA A 168 -4.21 -5.80 -7.34
CA ALA A 168 -4.49 -6.34 -8.66
C ALA A 168 -5.40 -5.45 -9.50
N ARG A 169 -6.36 -4.75 -8.86
CA ARG A 169 -7.25 -3.83 -9.56
C ARG A 169 -6.52 -2.57 -10.03
N ALA A 170 -5.63 -2.01 -9.21
CA ALA A 170 -4.83 -0.85 -9.62
C ALA A 170 -3.85 -1.18 -10.74
N LEU A 171 -3.33 -2.42 -10.76
CA LEU A 171 -2.47 -2.91 -11.84
C LEU A 171 -3.17 -2.97 -13.20
N LEU A 172 -4.51 -2.99 -13.25
CA LEU A 172 -5.24 -2.93 -14.51
C LEU A 172 -4.94 -1.66 -15.30
N GLU A 173 -4.60 -0.55 -14.64
CA GLU A 173 -4.29 0.71 -15.30
C GLU A 173 -2.84 0.81 -15.79
N GLN A 174 -2.00 -0.20 -15.50
CA GLN A 174 -0.56 -0.17 -15.74
C GLN A 174 -0.11 -1.31 -16.67
N PRO A 175 0.92 -1.09 -17.50
CA PRO A 175 1.59 -2.17 -18.20
C PRO A 175 2.42 -3.00 -17.21
N ILE A 176 1.85 -4.07 -16.66
CA ILE A 176 2.44 -4.88 -15.57
C ILE A 176 3.92 -5.25 -15.82
N LEU A 177 4.28 -5.59 -17.06
CA LEU A 177 5.62 -6.07 -17.41
C LEU A 177 6.69 -4.97 -17.51
N ASP A 178 6.28 -3.70 -17.56
CA ASP A 178 7.20 -2.56 -17.64
C ASP A 178 7.46 -1.95 -16.25
N MET A 179 6.86 -2.50 -15.20
CA MET A 179 6.95 -1.97 -13.84
C MET A 179 8.23 -2.42 -13.13
N GLU A 180 8.80 -1.53 -12.33
CA GLU A 180 9.90 -1.86 -11.45
C GLU A 180 9.45 -2.89 -10.40
N CYS A 181 10.19 -3.99 -10.33
CA CYS A 181 9.95 -5.03 -9.34
C CYS A 181 10.92 -4.85 -8.18
N GLY A 182 10.38 -4.82 -6.96
CA GLY A 182 11.19 -4.85 -5.74
C GLY A 182 11.51 -6.27 -5.28
N PRO A 183 12.31 -6.42 -4.21
CA PRO A 183 12.66 -7.73 -3.64
C PRO A 183 11.43 -8.52 -3.17
N GLU A 184 10.31 -7.85 -2.91
CA GLU A 184 9.06 -8.49 -2.46
C GLU A 184 8.49 -9.45 -3.49
N LEU A 185 8.86 -9.31 -4.78
CA LEU A 185 8.44 -10.26 -5.81
C LEU A 185 9.02 -11.67 -5.58
N GLU A 186 10.17 -11.80 -4.90
CA GLU A 186 10.74 -13.10 -4.52
C GLU A 186 9.85 -13.85 -3.52
N LEU A 187 9.02 -13.12 -2.75
CA LEU A 187 8.05 -13.69 -1.82
C LEU A 187 6.83 -14.29 -2.54
N LEU A 188 6.66 -13.98 -3.83
CA LEU A 188 5.50 -14.37 -4.61
C LEU A 188 5.75 -15.66 -5.39
N SER A 189 4.93 -16.68 -5.15
CA SER A 189 4.97 -17.88 -5.99
C SER A 189 4.61 -17.54 -7.44
N ALA A 190 5.29 -18.20 -8.40
CA ALA A 190 4.98 -18.05 -9.83
C ALA A 190 3.49 -18.35 -10.14
N ALA A 191 2.86 -19.25 -9.39
CA ALA A 191 1.44 -19.56 -9.53
C ALA A 191 0.53 -18.36 -9.18
N LYS A 192 0.84 -17.60 -8.13
CA LYS A 192 0.08 -16.39 -7.76
C LYS A 192 0.27 -15.28 -8.80
N PHE A 193 1.51 -15.08 -9.27
CA PHE A 193 1.80 -14.13 -10.36
C PHE A 193 1.09 -14.50 -11.67
N PHE A 194 1.07 -15.78 -12.03
CA PHE A 194 0.37 -16.24 -13.23
C PHE A 194 -1.15 -16.04 -13.16
N ARG A 195 -1.75 -16.17 -11.96
CA ARG A 195 -3.17 -15.84 -11.73
C ARG A 195 -3.44 -14.35 -11.93
N LEU A 196 -2.54 -13.47 -11.46
CA LEU A 196 -2.62 -12.02 -11.70
C LEU A 196 -2.58 -11.70 -13.22
N LEU A 197 -1.66 -12.30 -13.98
CA LEU A 197 -1.59 -12.08 -15.43
C LEU A 197 -2.84 -12.56 -16.17
N LYS A 198 -3.37 -13.72 -15.78
CA LYS A 198 -4.66 -14.25 -16.29
C LYS A 198 -5.82 -13.30 -15.98
N TYR A 199 -5.88 -12.80 -14.76
CA TYR A 199 -6.87 -11.82 -14.34
C TYR A 199 -6.78 -10.54 -15.16
N HIS A 200 -5.58 -9.98 -15.31
CA HIS A 200 -5.35 -8.79 -16.12
C HIS A 200 -5.83 -8.98 -17.57
N THR A 201 -5.47 -10.10 -18.19
CA THR A 201 -5.90 -10.44 -19.56
C THR A 201 -7.42 -10.63 -19.66
N ALA A 202 -8.04 -11.25 -18.66
CA ALA A 202 -9.49 -11.44 -18.60
C ALA A 202 -10.23 -10.10 -18.45
N CYS A 203 -9.74 -9.18 -17.61
CA CYS A 203 -10.28 -7.83 -17.46
C CYS A 203 -10.15 -7.03 -18.76
N VAL A 204 -8.98 -7.06 -19.41
CA VAL A 204 -8.78 -6.43 -20.72
C VAL A 204 -9.76 -7.00 -21.74
N LYS A 205 -9.94 -8.32 -21.81
CA LYS A 205 -10.90 -8.95 -22.73
C LYS A 205 -12.35 -8.51 -22.44
N ALA A 206 -12.74 -8.46 -21.17
CA ALA A 206 -14.06 -8.01 -20.75
C ALA A 206 -14.31 -6.54 -21.13
N ALA A 207 -13.33 -5.66 -20.86
CA ALA A 207 -13.37 -4.26 -21.23
C ALA A 207 -13.50 -4.07 -22.76
N ARG A 208 -12.76 -4.83 -23.57
CA ARG A 208 -12.90 -4.81 -25.05
C ARG A 208 -14.31 -5.18 -25.48
N GLY A 209 -14.87 -6.22 -24.88
CA GLY A 209 -16.24 -6.66 -25.14
C GLY A 209 -17.28 -5.58 -24.79
N ALA A 210 -17.14 -4.94 -23.63
CA ALA A 210 -18.03 -3.87 -23.19
C ALA A 210 -18.01 -2.67 -24.15
N ILE A 211 -16.82 -2.22 -24.54
CA ILE A 211 -16.68 -1.11 -25.50
C ILE A 211 -17.22 -1.49 -26.88
N ALA A 212 -17.03 -2.73 -27.35
CA ALA A 212 -17.60 -3.18 -28.61
C ALA A 212 -19.14 -3.25 -28.57
N ASN A 213 -19.73 -3.65 -27.45
CA ASN A 213 -21.19 -3.70 -27.29
C ASN A 213 -21.82 -2.31 -27.29
N LEU A 214 -21.17 -1.31 -26.69
CA LEU A 214 -21.60 0.10 -26.78
C LEU A 214 -21.62 0.62 -28.23
N GLN A 215 -20.90 -0.01 -29.15
CA GLN A 215 -20.92 0.33 -30.58
C GLN A 215 -22.14 -0.28 -31.30
N GLY A 216 -22.69 -1.39 -30.78
CA GLY A 216 -23.82 -2.11 -31.37
C GLY A 216 -25.18 -1.74 -30.80
N THR A 217 -25.24 -1.15 -29.59
CA THR A 217 -26.50 -0.80 -28.91
C THR A 217 -26.80 0.69 -29.01
N ASN A 218 -28.01 1.06 -29.44
CA ASN A 218 -28.55 2.44 -29.45
C ASN A 218 -28.73 3.07 -28.04
N THR A 219 -28.30 2.41 -26.97
CA THR A 219 -28.65 2.73 -25.57
C THR A 219 -27.66 3.66 -24.87
N ALA A 220 -26.43 3.82 -25.35
CA ALA A 220 -25.48 4.79 -24.84
C ALA A 220 -25.39 6.03 -25.74
N PRO A 221 -25.11 7.23 -25.20
CA PRO A 221 -24.91 8.43 -26.01
C PRO A 221 -23.67 8.28 -26.91
N SER A 222 -23.77 7.58 -28.03
CA SER A 222 -22.67 7.39 -28.97
C SER A 222 -22.24 8.70 -29.66
N SER A 223 -23.02 9.76 -29.45
CA SER A 223 -22.88 11.11 -29.96
C SER A 223 -22.97 12.17 -28.85
N ILE A 224 -22.13 13.19 -28.93
CA ILE A 224 -22.17 14.40 -28.13
C ILE A 224 -23.17 15.36 -28.80
N ALA A 225 -24.18 15.82 -28.06
CA ALA A 225 -25.08 16.86 -28.52
C ALA A 225 -24.50 18.24 -28.17
N MET A 226 -24.50 19.15 -29.15
CA MET A 226 -24.27 20.57 -28.96
C MET A 226 -25.57 21.31 -29.22
N HIS A 227 -25.97 22.12 -28.26
CA HIS A 227 -27.06 23.06 -28.42
C HIS A 227 -26.55 24.48 -28.18
N CYS A 228 -26.70 25.37 -29.15
CA CYS A 228 -26.35 26.77 -29.03
C CYS A 228 -27.57 27.59 -28.58
N ASN A 229 -27.56 28.11 -27.36
CA ASN A 229 -28.67 28.89 -26.82
C ASN A 229 -28.89 30.24 -27.56
N SER A 230 -27.87 30.77 -28.24
CA SER A 230 -27.96 32.07 -28.92
C SER A 230 -28.65 32.02 -30.28
N CYS A 231 -28.54 30.91 -31.02
CA CYS A 231 -29.14 30.75 -32.35
C CYS A 231 -30.03 29.51 -32.46
N ASN A 232 -30.29 28.83 -31.34
CA ASN A 232 -31.05 27.59 -31.23
C ASN A 232 -30.51 26.43 -32.09
N TYR A 233 -29.26 26.53 -32.58
CA TYR A 233 -28.64 25.53 -33.44
C TYR A 233 -28.32 24.25 -32.65
N GLN A 234 -28.70 23.11 -33.22
CA GLN A 234 -28.41 21.78 -32.68
C GLN A 234 -27.54 20.99 -33.64
N ARG A 235 -26.50 20.34 -33.10
CA ARG A 235 -25.68 19.39 -33.86
C ARG A 235 -25.25 18.25 -32.95
N THR A 236 -25.28 17.04 -33.49
CA THR A 236 -24.71 15.85 -32.83
C THR A 236 -23.42 15.47 -33.54
N PHE A 237 -22.44 14.96 -32.77
CA PHE A 237 -21.16 14.51 -33.32
C PHE A 237 -20.73 13.24 -32.63
N GLN A 238 -20.11 12.33 -33.38
CA GLN A 238 -19.49 11.13 -32.83
C GLN A 238 -17.98 11.37 -32.64
N PRO A 239 -17.43 11.25 -31.42
CA PRO A 239 -16.00 11.41 -31.20
C PRO A 239 -15.24 10.16 -31.68
N VAL A 240 -14.92 10.09 -32.97
CA VAL A 240 -14.24 8.92 -33.57
C VAL A 240 -12.79 8.79 -33.05
N ALA A 241 -12.07 9.90 -32.91
CA ALA A 241 -10.67 9.91 -32.45
C ALA A 241 -10.54 9.48 -30.97
N GLY A 242 -11.42 9.97 -30.10
CA GLY A 242 -11.48 9.55 -28.69
C GLY A 242 -11.73 8.06 -28.53
N LYS A 243 -12.64 7.50 -29.32
CA LYS A 243 -12.97 6.07 -29.35
C LYS A 243 -11.78 5.21 -29.79
N ALA A 244 -11.06 5.64 -30.83
CA ALA A 244 -9.85 4.94 -31.29
C ALA A 244 -8.78 4.90 -30.20
N ASN A 245 -8.56 6.01 -29.49
CA ASN A 245 -7.59 6.09 -28.41
C ASN A 245 -7.94 5.17 -27.23
N ILE A 246 -9.21 5.13 -26.80
CA ILE A 246 -9.67 4.22 -25.74
C ILE A 246 -9.50 2.76 -26.19
N THR A 247 -9.92 2.43 -27.41
CA THR A 247 -9.82 1.06 -27.93
C THR A 247 -8.38 0.58 -28.03
N LEU A 248 -7.47 1.46 -28.48
CA LEU A 248 -6.04 1.18 -28.54
C LEU A 248 -5.44 1.00 -27.13
N ALA A 249 -5.78 1.86 -26.18
CA ALA A 249 -5.30 1.74 -24.80
C ALA A 249 -5.67 0.38 -24.18
N ILE A 250 -6.92 -0.06 -24.40
CA ILE A 250 -7.43 -1.35 -23.90
C ILE A 250 -6.67 -2.55 -24.48
N LEU A 251 -5.90 -2.42 -25.57
CA LEU A 251 -5.09 -3.55 -26.07
C LEU A 251 -4.07 -4.03 -25.05
N GLU A 252 -3.54 -3.12 -24.24
CA GLU A 252 -2.44 -3.38 -23.32
C GLU A 252 -2.85 -3.24 -21.86
N ARG A 253 -3.74 -2.28 -21.52
CA ARG A 253 -4.18 -2.00 -20.14
C ARG A 253 -5.53 -1.29 -20.11
N ILE A 254 -6.19 -1.25 -18.96
CA ILE A 254 -7.40 -0.45 -18.78
C ILE A 254 -7.03 1.05 -18.75
N PRO A 255 -7.65 1.90 -19.59
CA PRO A 255 -7.39 3.33 -19.56
C PRO A 255 -7.91 3.94 -18.25
N SER A 256 -7.13 4.82 -17.65
CA SER A 256 -7.52 5.50 -16.42
C SER A 256 -8.72 6.41 -16.66
N LYS A 257 -9.45 6.74 -15.59
CA LYS A 257 -10.56 7.70 -15.64
C LYS A 257 -10.18 9.02 -16.33
N LYS A 258 -9.00 9.55 -16.04
CA LYS A 258 -8.49 10.80 -16.64
C LYS A 258 -8.25 10.65 -18.15
N GLU A 259 -7.79 9.50 -18.60
CA GLU A 259 -7.58 9.23 -20.02
C GLU A 259 -8.90 9.10 -20.77
N ILE A 260 -9.91 8.46 -20.17
CA ILE A 260 -11.26 8.38 -20.73
C ILE A 260 -11.88 9.77 -20.84
N GLU A 261 -11.82 10.56 -19.76
CA GLU A 261 -12.30 11.95 -19.75
C GLU A 261 -11.62 12.76 -20.86
N LYS A 262 -10.29 12.74 -20.93
CA LYS A 262 -9.53 13.43 -21.99
C LYS A 262 -9.84 12.92 -23.40
N ALA A 263 -10.07 11.62 -23.58
CA ALA A 263 -10.41 11.06 -24.89
C ALA A 263 -11.83 11.43 -25.33
N THR A 264 -12.76 11.61 -24.40
CA THR A 264 -14.13 12.04 -24.66
C THR A 264 -14.28 13.56 -24.76
N GLU A 265 -13.28 14.33 -24.34
CA GLU A 265 -13.24 15.77 -24.57
C GLU A 265 -13.24 16.08 -26.07
N THR A 266 -14.14 16.97 -26.47
CA THR A 266 -14.12 17.56 -27.80
C THR A 266 -12.85 18.39 -27.96
N GLY A 267 -11.92 17.95 -28.82
CA GLY A 267 -10.69 18.67 -29.13
C GLY A 267 -10.94 20.15 -29.47
N GLY A 268 -9.95 21.00 -29.21
CA GLY A 268 -10.06 22.47 -29.25
C GLY A 268 -10.57 23.09 -30.56
N SER A 269 -10.71 22.33 -31.64
CA SER A 269 -11.23 22.82 -32.93
C SER A 269 -12.75 23.03 -32.97
N MET A 270 -13.48 22.68 -31.90
CA MET A 270 -14.94 22.81 -31.82
C MET A 270 -15.39 23.79 -30.72
N MET A 271 -14.59 24.85 -30.53
CA MET A 271 -14.83 25.86 -29.50
C MET A 271 -15.89 26.89 -29.84
N SER A 272 -16.42 26.91 -31.08
CA SER A 272 -17.48 27.84 -31.49
C SER A 272 -18.63 27.16 -32.24
N CYS A 273 -19.84 27.70 -32.09
CA CYS A 273 -20.98 27.30 -32.90
C CYS A 273 -20.67 27.60 -34.37
N THR A 274 -20.75 26.59 -35.24
CA THR A 274 -20.49 26.74 -36.68
C THR A 274 -21.49 27.68 -37.38
N SER A 275 -22.63 27.97 -36.75
CA SER A 275 -23.66 28.87 -37.29
C SER A 275 -23.47 30.33 -36.87
N CYS A 276 -22.99 30.62 -35.65
CA CYS A 276 -22.94 31.99 -35.12
C CYS A 276 -21.61 32.41 -34.49
N GLY A 277 -20.60 31.52 -34.46
CA GLY A 277 -19.25 31.81 -33.95
C GLY A 277 -19.13 31.94 -32.43
N GLN A 278 -20.22 31.85 -31.67
CA GLN A 278 -20.19 31.95 -30.20
C GLN A 278 -19.49 30.75 -29.55
N GLN A 279 -18.71 31.01 -28.49
CA GLN A 279 -17.95 29.98 -27.79
C GLN A 279 -18.84 28.96 -27.06
N LYS A 280 -18.28 27.77 -26.74
CA LYS A 280 -18.95 26.59 -26.14
C LYS A 280 -20.21 26.89 -25.32
N SER A 281 -21.30 26.19 -25.64
CA SER A 281 -22.44 26.07 -24.75
C SER A 281 -22.15 25.11 -23.60
N THR A 282 -22.69 25.39 -22.41
CA THR A 282 -22.65 24.51 -21.24
C THR A 282 -23.15 23.08 -21.53
N SER A 283 -24.10 22.94 -22.47
CA SER A 283 -24.68 21.66 -22.89
C SER A 283 -23.69 20.69 -23.56
N THR A 284 -22.69 21.20 -24.28
CA THR A 284 -21.68 20.35 -24.95
C THR A 284 -20.70 19.76 -23.94
N VAL A 285 -20.32 20.55 -22.93
CA VAL A 285 -19.44 20.10 -21.84
C VAL A 285 -20.15 19.05 -21.00
N GLN A 286 -21.44 19.26 -20.70
CA GLN A 286 -22.26 18.30 -19.99
C GLN A 286 -22.39 16.97 -20.75
N SER A 287 -22.71 17.02 -22.05
CA SER A 287 -22.82 15.81 -22.88
C SER A 287 -21.50 15.02 -22.96
N SER A 288 -20.35 15.69 -22.94
CA SER A 288 -19.04 15.03 -22.95
C SER A 288 -18.76 14.30 -21.61
N ARG A 289 -19.16 14.92 -20.48
CA ARG A 289 -19.04 14.29 -19.15
C ARG A 289 -19.97 13.09 -18.99
N GLU A 290 -21.20 13.19 -19.47
CA GLU A 290 -22.16 12.08 -19.46
C GLU A 290 -21.64 10.90 -20.29
N LEU A 291 -21.00 11.19 -21.44
CA LEU A 291 -20.35 10.19 -22.25
C LEU A 291 -19.19 9.50 -21.50
N ALA A 292 -18.28 10.28 -20.91
CA ALA A 292 -17.17 9.73 -20.12
C ALA A 292 -17.68 8.84 -18.99
N ALA A 293 -18.69 9.30 -18.24
CA ALA A 293 -19.30 8.56 -17.15
C ALA A 293 -19.93 7.24 -17.62
N SER A 294 -20.58 7.22 -18.79
CA SER A 294 -21.12 6.00 -19.38
C SER A 294 -20.02 4.99 -19.71
N TYR A 295 -18.90 5.42 -20.30
CA TYR A 295 -17.77 4.54 -20.61
C TYR A 295 -17.13 3.98 -19.33
N ILE A 296 -16.89 4.84 -18.34
CA ILE A 296 -16.32 4.43 -17.05
C ILE A 296 -17.20 3.40 -16.37
N LYS A 297 -18.52 3.62 -16.34
CA LYS A 297 -19.47 2.70 -15.73
C LYS A 297 -19.46 1.32 -16.41
N GLU A 298 -19.52 1.29 -17.73
CA GLU A 298 -19.55 0.04 -18.49
C GLU A 298 -18.25 -0.76 -18.35
N LEU A 299 -17.10 -0.07 -18.32
CA LEU A 299 -15.82 -0.69 -18.01
C LEU A 299 -15.81 -1.26 -16.58
N GLU A 300 -16.27 -0.49 -15.60
CA GLU A 300 -16.32 -0.89 -14.20
C GLU A 300 -17.24 -2.10 -13.98
N ASP A 301 -18.42 -2.12 -14.60
CA ASP A 301 -19.37 -3.23 -14.54
C ASP A 301 -18.76 -4.51 -15.16
N ALA A 302 -18.10 -4.38 -16.32
CA ALA A 302 -17.45 -5.50 -16.99
C ALA A 302 -16.24 -6.04 -16.21
N ILE A 303 -15.43 -5.16 -15.63
CA ILE A 303 -14.24 -5.54 -14.83
C ILE A 303 -14.68 -6.20 -13.52
N SER A 304 -15.71 -5.67 -12.86
CA SER A 304 -16.21 -6.21 -11.58
C SER A 304 -16.83 -7.59 -11.70
N ALA A 305 -17.25 -8.01 -12.89
CA ALA A 305 -17.69 -9.37 -13.18
C ALA A 305 -16.53 -10.37 -13.29
N VAL A 306 -15.28 -9.91 -13.44
CA VAL A 306 -14.10 -10.78 -13.52
C VAL A 306 -13.60 -11.07 -12.11
N ALA A 307 -13.69 -12.33 -11.68
CA ALA A 307 -13.19 -12.77 -10.39
C ALA A 307 -11.67 -13.03 -10.42
N LEU A 308 -10.98 -12.60 -9.36
CA LEU A 308 -9.63 -13.01 -9.04
C LEU A 308 -9.68 -13.95 -7.83
N ASP A 309 -9.38 -15.23 -8.05
CA ASP A 309 -9.21 -16.23 -7.00
C ASP A 309 -7.71 -16.43 -6.74
N LEU A 310 -7.24 -16.03 -5.55
CA LEU A 310 -5.82 -16.09 -5.18
C LEU A 310 -5.47 -17.30 -4.33
N GLN A 311 -6.46 -18.02 -3.77
CA GLN A 311 -6.25 -19.16 -2.87
C GLN A 311 -5.19 -18.84 -1.79
N LEU A 312 -5.38 -17.72 -1.10
CA LEU A 312 -4.47 -17.24 -0.04
C LEU A 312 -4.68 -17.98 1.27
#